data_AF-A0A2N3CCS6-F1
#
_entry.id   AF-A0A2N3CCS6-F1
#
_cell.length_a   1.000
_cell.length_b   1.000
_cell.length_c   1.000
_cell.angle_alpha   90.00
_cell.angle_beta   90.00
_cell.angle_gamma   90.00
#
_symmetry.space_group_name_H-M   'P 1'
#
loop_
_entity.id
_entity.type
_entity.pdbx_description
1 polymer ?
#
loop_
_entity_poly.entity_id
_entity_poly.type
_entity_poly.pdbx_seq_one_letter_code
_entity_poly.pdbx_strand_id
1 'polypeptide(L)'
;MRFLDSYVPYWHETRGAGFGVELIDAPAFRTGWPNLLTTGAYSLRYAAELGYTQLILLGIDLDYQPLPEAAEADGLRLVMTETPKENPNYFFDDYQQAGDEFHVPNPESHDQELHVAAFAAVRDDFENEGLDIELINTNPASRLNLEGILPYSDIRKVLGEPALGAVVVPLTPGEHEQLMDNLWLWSLPGFAPFLGKKPRQVPDLIFVCNNARAAAIEPTVLEAMNSAPHLRACFNDIRFIDLNLSGDRDLYLRDNVGPASEFGWRAGPNHLFFGALEALKQHWGHALFMETDCVPIHAGWLGKFNNLLASDELPWVIGSIYRGSDPLGSREKRHINGNAIYATGDPAFHDFVETIWRPKLDQMVKERPELAFDCVLEALYEQANALAGDDDELWKALRSASHKFRYTEAIVNLTSARRGPYKLVKQITDAMSTSPNACLVHSRMLATYVTVLRRSETPRNLKAMLDLMRAEAPDALLPTLPEAPPTSMGTVSPRPPWTVKRIVSGVARRALNWAGG
;
A
#
# COMPACT_ATOMS: atom_id res chain seq x y z
N MET A 1 14.50 -9.07 42.34
CA MET A 1 13.72 -8.36 43.39
C MET A 1 14.43 -7.16 44.01
N ARG A 2 15.74 -7.18 44.30
CA ARG A 2 16.46 -6.02 44.89
C ARG A 2 16.41 -4.72 44.06
N PHE A 3 16.14 -4.84 42.76
CA PHE A 3 16.05 -3.71 41.85
C PHE A 3 14.93 -2.73 42.24
N LEU A 4 13.68 -3.20 42.32
CA LEU A 4 12.53 -2.35 42.66
C LEU A 4 12.72 -1.65 44.00
N ASP A 5 13.37 -2.34 44.92
CA ASP A 5 13.67 -1.88 46.27
C ASP A 5 14.65 -0.73 46.29
N SER A 6 15.40 -0.55 45.21
CA SER A 6 16.36 0.54 45.04
C SER A 6 15.78 1.70 44.23
N TYR A 7 14.68 1.55 43.49
CA TYR A 7 14.19 2.58 42.56
C TYR A 7 12.79 3.12 42.88
N VAL A 8 11.96 2.35 43.58
CA VAL A 8 10.58 2.74 43.89
C VAL A 8 10.46 3.03 45.38
N PRO A 9 10.15 4.27 45.81
CA PRO A 9 10.13 4.65 47.23
C PRO A 9 9.29 3.71 48.10
N TYR A 10 8.09 3.34 47.65
CA TYR A 10 7.22 2.41 48.36
C TYR A 10 7.90 1.06 48.68
N TRP A 11 8.59 0.46 47.70
CA TRP A 11 9.26 -0.82 47.88
C TRP A 11 10.56 -0.69 48.68
N HIS A 12 11.26 0.44 48.54
CA HIS A 12 12.41 0.77 49.39
C HIS A 12 12.00 0.82 50.86
N GLU A 13 10.95 1.57 51.20
CA GLU A 13 10.45 1.70 52.57
C GLU A 13 9.93 0.37 53.13
N THR A 14 9.20 -0.39 52.30
CA THR A 14 8.55 -1.64 52.74
C THR A 14 9.55 -2.78 52.98
N ARG A 15 10.61 -2.88 52.16
CA ARG A 15 11.57 -4.00 52.23
C ARG A 15 13.02 -3.61 51.98
N GLY A 16 13.28 -2.65 51.10
CA GLY A 16 14.63 -2.26 50.70
C GLY A 16 15.52 -1.75 51.84
N ALA A 17 15.00 -0.88 52.69
CA ALA A 17 15.74 -0.35 53.83
C ALA A 17 16.23 -1.46 54.78
N GLY A 18 15.39 -2.48 55.01
CA GLY A 18 15.76 -3.66 55.80
C GLY A 18 16.85 -4.53 55.15
N PHE A 19 16.98 -4.47 53.83
CA PHE A 19 18.06 -5.13 53.08
C PHE A 19 19.31 -4.26 52.91
N GLY A 20 19.31 -3.02 53.42
CA GLY A 20 20.43 -2.09 53.30
C GLY A 20 20.68 -1.61 51.87
N VAL A 21 19.66 -1.62 51.01
CA VAL A 21 19.77 -1.00 49.67
C VAL A 21 19.52 0.50 49.75
N GLU A 22 20.24 1.26 48.92
CA GLU A 22 20.07 2.71 48.80
C GLU A 22 18.92 3.01 47.83
N LEU A 23 18.12 4.06 48.13
CA LEU A 23 17.11 4.56 47.21
C LEU A 23 17.78 5.45 46.16
N ILE A 24 17.60 5.07 44.90
CA ILE A 24 18.02 5.77 43.70
C ILE A 24 16.83 6.58 43.21
N ASP A 25 16.97 7.89 43.23
CA ASP A 25 15.97 8.81 42.68
C ASP A 25 16.12 8.91 41.17
N ALA A 26 15.32 8.11 40.46
CA ALA A 26 15.28 8.05 39.00
C ALA A 26 13.89 8.47 38.51
N PRO A 27 13.75 9.56 37.74
CA PRO A 27 12.46 10.04 37.25
C PRO A 27 11.63 8.95 36.54
N ALA A 28 12.26 8.05 35.78
CA ALA A 28 11.58 6.95 35.10
C ALA A 28 10.87 5.95 36.05
N PHE A 29 11.27 5.90 37.32
CA PHE A 29 10.72 5.01 38.34
C PHE A 29 9.81 5.71 39.35
N ARG A 30 9.67 7.04 39.26
CA ARG A 30 8.66 7.75 40.03
C ARG A 30 7.28 7.36 39.49
N THR A 31 6.41 6.90 40.38
CA THR A 31 5.08 6.44 40.02
C THR A 31 4.09 6.70 41.13
N GLY A 32 2.90 7.17 40.77
CA GLY A 32 1.75 7.24 41.68
C GLY A 32 1.14 5.87 41.99
N TRP A 33 1.56 4.82 41.28
CA TRP A 33 0.91 3.51 41.27
C TRP A 33 1.89 2.37 41.57
N PRO A 34 2.53 2.34 42.75
CA PRO A 34 3.62 1.41 43.05
C PRO A 34 3.21 -0.08 43.07
N ASN A 35 1.91 -0.35 43.13
CA ASN A 35 1.32 -1.69 43.07
C ASN A 35 1.01 -2.20 41.65
N LEU A 36 1.05 -1.34 40.62
CA LEU A 36 0.85 -1.75 39.22
C LEU A 36 2.15 -2.28 38.62
N LEU A 37 2.56 -3.46 39.08
CA LEU A 37 3.85 -4.04 38.76
C LEU A 37 3.75 -5.18 37.76
N THR A 38 4.23 -4.94 36.55
CA THR A 38 4.39 -5.97 35.52
C THR A 38 5.78 -5.89 34.91
N THR A 39 6.32 -7.05 34.50
CA THR A 39 7.65 -7.11 33.88
C THR A 39 7.72 -6.27 32.61
N GLY A 40 6.67 -6.27 31.79
CA GLY A 40 6.61 -5.47 30.57
C GLY A 40 6.66 -3.96 30.84
N ALA A 41 5.80 -3.45 31.70
CA ALA A 41 5.75 -2.01 32.02
C ALA A 41 7.04 -1.52 32.69
N TYR A 42 7.61 -2.29 33.62
CA TYR A 42 8.86 -1.91 34.29
C TYR A 42 10.09 -2.04 33.38
N SER A 43 10.05 -2.88 32.35
CA SER A 43 11.10 -2.91 31.33
C SER A 43 11.18 -1.59 30.55
N LEU A 44 10.05 -0.93 30.31
CA LEU A 44 10.03 0.41 29.70
C LEU A 44 10.67 1.47 30.59
N ARG A 45 10.34 1.46 31.90
CA ARG A 45 10.98 2.35 32.89
C ARG A 45 12.49 2.15 32.94
N TYR A 46 12.94 0.90 32.81
CA TYR A 46 14.36 0.60 32.77
C TYR A 46 15.02 1.12 31.49
N ALA A 47 14.39 0.92 30.32
CA ALA A 47 14.92 1.46 29.07
C ALA A 47 14.98 3.00 29.11
N ALA A 48 13.97 3.65 29.67
CA ALA A 48 13.97 5.10 29.92
C ALA A 48 15.18 5.54 30.77
N GLU A 49 15.44 4.85 31.87
CA GLU A 49 16.58 5.12 32.76
C GLU A 49 17.94 4.92 32.08
N LEU A 50 18.03 3.97 31.14
CA LEU A 50 19.23 3.78 30.32
C LEU A 50 19.42 4.87 29.25
N GLY A 51 18.49 5.83 29.14
CA GLY A 51 18.57 6.97 28.22
C GLY A 51 17.99 6.69 26.82
N TYR A 52 17.21 5.62 26.65
CA TYR A 52 16.48 5.40 25.40
C TYR A 52 15.29 6.37 25.31
N THR A 53 15.19 7.10 24.20
CA THR A 53 14.15 8.11 23.97
C THR A 53 13.03 7.63 23.04
N GLN A 54 13.17 6.43 22.45
CA GLN A 54 12.13 5.80 21.63
C GLN A 54 12.02 4.33 22.05
N LEU A 55 10.86 3.94 22.52
CA LEU A 55 10.56 2.59 23.02
C LEU A 55 9.46 1.97 22.15
N ILE A 56 9.83 0.92 21.41
CA ILE A 56 8.96 0.23 20.46
C ILE A 56 8.50 -1.08 21.08
N LEU A 57 7.19 -1.25 21.24
CA LEU A 57 6.57 -2.41 21.86
C LEU A 57 6.06 -3.37 20.79
N LEU A 58 6.55 -4.62 20.83
CA LEU A 58 6.13 -5.73 19.99
C LEU A 58 5.67 -6.90 20.86
N GLY A 59 4.61 -7.60 20.44
CA GLY A 59 4.16 -8.83 21.10
C GLY A 59 3.59 -8.62 22.50
N ILE A 60 2.99 -7.46 22.76
CA ILE A 60 2.35 -7.12 24.03
C ILE A 60 0.86 -6.90 23.76
N ASP A 61 0.11 -7.99 23.76
CA ASP A 61 -1.28 -8.01 23.28
C ASP A 61 -2.28 -7.74 24.41
N LEU A 62 -1.92 -8.20 25.62
CA LEU A 62 -2.68 -8.09 26.86
C LEU A 62 -4.03 -8.83 26.85
N ASP A 63 -4.22 -9.76 25.91
CA ASP A 63 -5.36 -10.67 25.82
C ASP A 63 -4.97 -12.10 26.20
N TYR A 64 -4.53 -12.28 27.45
CA TYR A 64 -4.00 -13.55 27.93
C TYR A 64 -5.10 -14.63 28.01
N GLN A 65 -4.85 -15.75 27.34
CA GLN A 65 -5.72 -16.92 27.35
C GLN A 65 -5.34 -17.88 28.50
N PRO A 66 -6.30 -18.51 29.19
CA PRO A 66 -6.02 -19.57 30.14
C PRO A 66 -5.29 -20.75 29.49
N LEU A 67 -4.29 -21.30 30.18
CA LEU A 67 -3.56 -22.49 29.74
C LEU A 67 -4.10 -23.71 30.48
N PRO A 68 -4.65 -24.73 29.79
CA PRO A 68 -5.16 -25.94 30.44
C PRO A 68 -4.07 -26.77 31.11
N GLU A 69 -2.81 -26.62 30.69
CA GLU A 69 -1.62 -27.24 31.28
C GLU A 69 -1.11 -26.50 32.53
N ALA A 70 -1.76 -25.41 32.96
CA ALA A 70 -1.41 -24.71 34.18
C ALA A 70 -2.33 -25.11 35.34
N ALA A 71 -1.76 -25.32 36.52
CA ALA A 71 -2.50 -25.57 37.75
C ALA A 71 -2.19 -24.49 38.81
N GLU A 72 -3.17 -24.16 39.64
CA GLU A 72 -2.97 -23.29 40.79
C GLU A 72 -2.09 -23.97 41.82
N ALA A 73 -1.02 -23.29 42.25
CA ALA A 73 -0.14 -23.76 43.32
C ALA A 73 -0.47 -23.08 44.65
N ASP A 74 -0.51 -21.75 44.68
CA ASP A 74 -0.98 -20.97 45.81
C ASP A 74 -1.41 -19.53 45.42
N GLY A 75 -2.66 -19.18 45.73
CA GLY A 75 -3.17 -17.82 45.57
C GLY A 75 -3.11 -17.33 44.11
N LEU A 76 -2.16 -16.45 43.80
CA LEU A 76 -1.98 -15.92 42.44
C LEU A 76 -0.96 -16.72 41.60
N ARG A 77 -0.32 -17.74 42.17
CA ARG A 77 0.73 -18.51 41.49
C ARG A 77 0.16 -19.72 40.76
N LEU A 78 0.54 -19.82 39.50
CA LEU A 78 0.28 -20.95 38.60
C LEU A 78 1.59 -21.68 38.34
N VAL A 79 1.50 -23.00 38.14
CA VAL A 79 2.61 -23.85 37.73
C VAL A 79 2.19 -24.66 36.53
N MET A 80 3.03 -24.66 35.49
CA MET A 80 2.83 -25.52 34.33
C MET A 80 3.02 -26.98 34.75
N THR A 81 1.97 -27.79 34.67
CA THR A 81 2.04 -29.23 34.93
C THR A 81 2.65 -29.97 33.74
N GLU A 82 2.47 -29.43 32.53
CA GLU A 82 2.99 -29.95 31.27
C GLU A 82 3.45 -28.79 30.36
N THR A 83 4.38 -29.06 29.44
CA THR A 83 4.73 -28.09 28.38
C THR A 83 3.59 -28.10 27.33
N PRO A 84 2.97 -26.96 27.02
CA PRO A 84 1.89 -26.90 26.05
C PRO A 84 2.44 -27.22 24.66
N LYS A 85 1.62 -27.87 23.82
CA LYS A 85 1.99 -28.14 22.43
C LYS A 85 1.92 -26.89 21.56
N GLU A 86 0.98 -26.02 21.89
CA GLU A 86 0.74 -24.73 21.26
C GLU A 86 0.52 -23.71 22.38
N ASN A 87 1.24 -22.59 22.36
CA ASN A 87 1.08 -21.57 23.39
C ASN A 87 0.37 -20.33 22.81
N PRO A 88 -0.91 -20.08 23.15
CA PRO A 88 -1.64 -18.94 22.60
C PRO A 88 -1.14 -17.58 23.10
N ASN A 89 -0.30 -17.54 24.14
CA ASN A 89 0.16 -16.31 24.78
C ASN A 89 1.56 -15.86 24.34
N TYR A 90 2.31 -16.71 23.63
CA TYR A 90 3.71 -16.46 23.28
C TYR A 90 4.06 -16.91 21.87
N PHE A 91 5.07 -16.30 21.25
CA PHE A 91 5.52 -16.65 19.90
C PHE A 91 6.12 -18.05 19.76
N PHE A 92 6.60 -18.63 20.86
CA PHE A 92 7.23 -19.94 20.89
C PHE A 92 6.39 -20.86 21.77
N ASP A 93 5.97 -21.99 21.20
CA ASP A 93 5.11 -22.96 21.90
C ASP A 93 5.79 -23.50 23.17
N ASP A 94 7.11 -23.60 23.18
CA ASP A 94 7.92 -24.08 24.30
C ASP A 94 8.45 -22.95 25.21
N TYR A 95 7.92 -21.73 25.10
CA TYR A 95 8.31 -20.62 25.96
C TYR A 95 7.99 -20.88 27.44
N GLN A 96 6.81 -21.44 27.71
CA GLN A 96 6.44 -21.94 29.04
C GLN A 96 6.58 -23.46 29.06
N GLN A 97 7.33 -23.99 30.01
CA GLN A 97 7.68 -25.40 30.11
C GLN A 97 7.14 -26.01 31.39
N ALA A 98 6.98 -27.34 31.41
CA ALA A 98 6.60 -28.07 32.61
C ALA A 98 7.51 -27.70 33.80
N GLY A 99 6.89 -27.31 34.91
CA GLY A 99 7.56 -26.84 36.13
C GLY A 99 7.74 -25.32 36.21
N ASP A 100 7.52 -24.57 35.13
CA ASP A 100 7.60 -23.11 35.18
C ASP A 100 6.51 -22.54 36.08
N GLU A 101 6.91 -21.59 36.93
CA GLU A 101 6.01 -20.86 37.83
C GLU A 101 5.75 -19.46 37.29
N PHE A 102 4.50 -19.03 37.30
CA PHE A 102 4.09 -17.71 36.86
C PHE A 102 2.87 -17.22 37.64
N HIS A 103 2.49 -15.95 37.45
CA HIS A 103 1.34 -15.38 38.14
C HIS A 103 0.13 -15.30 37.20
N VAL A 104 -1.07 -15.35 37.78
CA VAL A 104 -2.30 -14.95 37.09
C VAL A 104 -2.09 -13.52 36.55
N PRO A 105 -2.12 -13.30 35.22
CA PRO A 105 -1.67 -12.03 34.64
C PRO A 105 -2.58 -10.85 35.03
N ASN A 106 -3.88 -11.08 35.11
CA ASN A 106 -4.88 -10.07 35.41
C ASN A 106 -5.79 -10.55 36.54
N PRO A 107 -5.31 -10.55 37.80
CA PRO A 107 -6.04 -11.10 38.91
C PRO A 107 -7.22 -10.20 39.32
N GLU A 108 -8.22 -10.78 40.00
CA GLU A 108 -9.40 -10.05 40.48
C GLU A 108 -9.04 -8.89 41.43
N SER A 109 -7.93 -8.99 42.16
CA SER A 109 -7.44 -7.92 43.04
C SER A 109 -7.07 -6.63 42.32
N HIS A 110 -7.01 -6.66 40.99
CA HIS A 110 -6.75 -5.53 40.10
C HIS A 110 -7.85 -5.37 39.04
N ASP A 111 -9.09 -5.76 39.37
CA ASP A 111 -10.24 -5.68 38.47
C ASP A 111 -10.02 -6.37 37.11
N GLN A 112 -9.10 -7.34 37.06
CA GLN A 112 -8.65 -8.01 35.83
C GLN A 112 -7.98 -7.09 34.79
N GLU A 113 -7.41 -5.96 35.23
CA GLU A 113 -6.83 -4.94 34.35
C GLU A 113 -5.38 -4.53 34.71
N LEU A 114 -4.69 -5.35 35.51
CA LEU A 114 -3.34 -5.04 36.01
C LEU A 114 -2.38 -4.60 34.89
N HIS A 115 -2.31 -5.36 33.78
CA HIS A 115 -1.35 -5.05 32.72
C HIS A 115 -1.70 -3.76 31.97
N VAL A 116 -2.96 -3.59 31.59
CA VAL A 116 -3.44 -2.38 30.89
C VAL A 116 -3.19 -1.15 31.75
N ALA A 117 -3.57 -1.22 33.02
CA ALA A 117 -3.35 -0.15 33.99
C ALA A 117 -1.85 0.15 34.20
N ALA A 118 -0.99 -0.87 34.22
CA ALA A 118 0.45 -0.67 34.37
C ALA A 118 1.08 0.07 33.18
N PHE A 119 0.68 -0.22 31.94
CA PHE A 119 1.16 0.52 30.77
C PHE A 119 0.60 1.95 30.71
N ALA A 120 -0.67 2.15 31.09
CA ALA A 120 -1.24 3.49 31.23
C ALA A 120 -0.46 4.32 32.26
N ALA A 121 -0.13 3.72 33.41
CA ALA A 121 0.67 4.38 34.44
C ALA A 121 2.07 4.75 33.93
N VAL A 122 2.74 3.91 33.14
CA VAL A 122 4.04 4.27 32.53
C VAL A 122 3.92 5.50 31.62
N ARG A 123 2.92 5.53 30.74
CA ARG A 123 2.68 6.69 29.87
C ARG A 123 2.48 7.97 30.69
N ASP A 124 1.55 7.91 31.64
CA ASP A 124 1.16 9.07 32.44
C ASP A 124 2.32 9.54 33.33
N ASP A 125 3.07 8.62 33.94
CA ASP A 125 4.22 8.96 34.77
C ASP A 125 5.36 9.58 33.94
N PHE A 126 5.65 9.06 32.74
CA PHE A 126 6.65 9.66 31.84
C PHE A 126 6.28 11.09 31.45
N GLU A 127 5.01 11.33 31.12
CA GLU A 127 4.51 12.67 30.81
C GLU A 127 4.61 13.60 32.04
N ASN A 128 4.16 13.15 33.21
CA ASN A 128 4.19 13.92 34.45
C ASN A 128 5.61 14.28 34.91
N GLU A 129 6.57 13.39 34.71
CA GLU A 129 7.99 13.61 35.03
C GLU A 129 8.74 14.38 33.93
N GLY A 130 8.08 14.72 32.83
CA GLY A 130 8.67 15.49 31.72
C GLY A 130 9.75 14.72 30.96
N LEU A 131 9.60 13.40 30.85
CA LEU A 131 10.52 12.55 30.09
C LEU A 131 10.18 12.62 28.59
N ASP A 132 11.16 13.00 27.77
CA ASP A 132 11.04 13.02 26.30
C ASP A 132 11.21 11.60 25.73
N ILE A 133 10.17 10.78 25.91
CA ILE A 133 10.16 9.37 25.51
C ILE A 133 8.97 9.09 24.61
N GLU A 134 9.25 8.63 23.40
CA GLU A 134 8.24 8.16 22.46
C GLU A 134 7.91 6.70 22.75
N LEU A 135 6.71 6.44 23.28
CA LEU A 135 6.17 5.09 23.46
C LEU A 135 5.38 4.69 22.22
N ILE A 136 5.78 3.62 21.53
CA ILE A 136 5.14 3.20 20.28
C ILE A 136 4.67 1.76 20.40
N ASN A 137 3.39 1.52 20.21
CA ASN A 137 2.84 0.19 20.04
C ASN A 137 2.82 -0.20 18.55
N THR A 138 3.28 -1.40 18.22
CA THR A 138 3.27 -1.86 16.81
C THR A 138 2.28 -2.99 16.55
N ASN A 139 1.46 -3.39 17.52
CA ASN A 139 0.38 -4.35 17.28
C ASN A 139 -0.99 -3.63 17.25
N PRO A 140 -1.65 -3.50 16.08
CA PRO A 140 -2.95 -2.84 15.99
C PRO A 140 -4.08 -3.64 16.66
N ALA A 141 -3.90 -4.95 16.89
CA ALA A 141 -4.89 -5.81 17.55
C ALA A 141 -4.72 -5.89 19.08
N SER A 142 -3.62 -5.38 19.63
CA SER A 142 -3.40 -5.37 21.08
C SER A 142 -4.40 -4.47 21.81
N ARG A 143 -4.71 -4.79 23.06
CA ARG A 143 -5.52 -3.91 23.93
C ARG A 143 -4.86 -2.54 24.12
N LEU A 144 -3.53 -2.45 24.06
CA LEU A 144 -2.81 -1.17 24.11
C LEU A 144 -3.26 -0.20 23.00
N ASN A 145 -3.55 -0.70 21.80
CA ASN A 145 -4.09 0.11 20.71
C ASN A 145 -5.61 0.26 20.81
N LEU A 146 -6.33 -0.85 20.97
CA LEU A 146 -7.80 -0.86 20.93
C LEU A 146 -8.44 0.00 22.02
N GLU A 147 -7.77 0.13 23.17
CA GLU A 147 -8.22 0.95 24.30
C GLU A 147 -7.55 2.32 24.35
N GLY A 148 -6.73 2.66 23.35
CA GLY A 148 -6.07 3.96 23.27
C GLY A 148 -5.06 4.22 24.39
N ILE A 149 -4.40 3.17 24.89
CA ILE A 149 -3.38 3.30 25.93
C ILE A 149 -2.11 3.91 25.37
N LEU A 150 -1.61 3.37 24.26
CA LEU A 150 -0.38 3.84 23.59
C LEU A 150 -0.67 4.14 22.12
N PRO A 151 0.03 5.12 21.51
CA PRO A 151 -0.13 5.40 20.09
C PRO A 151 0.40 4.22 19.26
N TYR A 152 -0.32 3.91 18.17
CA TYR A 152 0.07 2.87 17.22
C TYR A 152 0.96 3.43 16.10
N SER A 153 1.96 2.65 15.69
CA SER A 153 2.69 2.87 14.44
C SER A 153 3.09 1.53 13.80
N ASP A 154 3.04 1.45 12.46
CA ASP A 154 3.56 0.29 11.75
C ASP A 154 5.08 0.17 12.00
N ILE A 155 5.54 -1.00 12.40
CA ILE A 155 6.96 -1.22 12.74
C ILE A 155 7.91 -0.83 11.62
N ARG A 156 7.54 -1.05 10.35
CA ARG A 156 8.38 -0.69 9.21
C ARG A 156 8.57 0.82 9.14
N LYS A 157 7.51 1.58 9.40
CA LYS A 157 7.57 3.05 9.46
C LYS A 157 8.54 3.50 10.55
N VAL A 158 8.45 2.91 11.74
CA VAL A 158 9.32 3.25 12.88
C VAL A 158 10.78 2.92 12.58
N LEU A 159 11.04 1.76 11.96
CA LEU A 159 12.39 1.34 11.56
C LEU A 159 12.91 2.04 10.29
N GLY A 160 12.10 2.91 9.66
CA GLY A 160 12.45 3.55 8.39
C GLY A 160 12.62 2.56 7.24
N GLU A 161 11.95 1.40 7.33
CA GLU A 161 11.96 0.37 6.30
C GLU A 161 11.03 0.78 5.15
N PRO A 162 11.47 0.63 3.89
CA PRO A 162 10.64 0.92 2.75
C PRO A 162 9.47 -0.07 2.67
N ALA A 163 8.31 0.41 2.25
CA ALA A 163 7.15 -0.45 2.01
C ALA A 163 7.08 -0.97 0.57
N LEU A 164 7.81 -0.37 -0.39
CA LEU A 164 7.84 -0.85 -1.77
C LEU A 164 8.79 -2.05 -1.89
N GLY A 165 8.21 -3.24 -2.03
CA GLY A 165 8.92 -4.49 -2.18
C GLY A 165 9.29 -4.86 -3.61
N ALA A 166 8.50 -4.42 -4.60
CA ALA A 166 8.75 -4.78 -5.99
C ALA A 166 8.42 -3.67 -6.99
N VAL A 167 9.12 -3.69 -8.13
CA VAL A 167 8.66 -3.12 -9.39
C VAL A 167 8.31 -4.28 -10.30
N VAL A 168 7.05 -4.33 -10.71
CA VAL A 168 6.49 -5.38 -11.57
C VAL A 168 6.32 -4.80 -12.96
N VAL A 169 6.92 -5.45 -13.95
CA VAL A 169 6.79 -5.08 -15.36
C VAL A 169 6.03 -6.20 -16.07
N PRO A 170 4.71 -6.02 -16.33
CA PRO A 170 3.96 -6.91 -17.19
C PRO A 170 4.56 -6.88 -18.59
N LEU A 171 4.77 -8.06 -19.20
CA LEU A 171 5.49 -8.17 -20.46
C LEU A 171 4.83 -9.15 -21.43
N THR A 172 4.67 -8.68 -22.66
CA THR A 172 4.34 -9.48 -23.83
C THR A 172 5.54 -9.55 -24.80
N PRO A 173 5.56 -10.49 -25.76
CA PRO A 173 6.68 -10.60 -26.69
C PRO A 173 6.86 -9.35 -27.58
N GLY A 174 5.81 -8.56 -27.78
CA GLY A 174 5.84 -7.34 -28.60
C GLY A 174 6.50 -6.15 -27.92
N GLU A 175 6.79 -6.24 -26.62
CA GLU A 175 7.24 -5.12 -25.80
C GLU A 175 8.74 -5.20 -25.44
N HIS A 176 9.45 -6.20 -25.94
CA HIS A 176 10.88 -6.40 -25.66
C HIS A 176 11.74 -5.18 -25.98
N GLU A 177 11.57 -4.55 -27.15
CA GLU A 177 12.35 -3.37 -27.52
C GLU A 177 12.08 -2.19 -26.57
N GLN A 178 10.81 -1.95 -26.28
CA GLN A 178 10.37 -0.88 -25.39
C GLN A 178 10.86 -1.09 -23.94
N LEU A 179 10.88 -2.32 -23.47
CA LEU A 179 11.51 -2.69 -22.21
C LEU A 179 13.00 -2.31 -22.21
N MET A 180 13.74 -2.67 -23.26
CA MET A 180 15.16 -2.35 -23.35
C MET A 180 15.42 -0.83 -23.38
N ASP A 181 14.51 -0.07 -23.99
CA ASP A 181 14.56 1.39 -23.99
C ASP A 181 14.33 1.97 -22.60
N ASN A 182 13.38 1.42 -21.82
CA ASN A 182 13.19 1.81 -20.43
C ASN A 182 14.40 1.50 -19.56
N LEU A 183 14.97 0.29 -19.64
CA LEU A 183 16.17 -0.05 -18.85
C LEU A 183 17.35 0.85 -19.21
N TRP A 184 17.54 1.14 -20.50
CA TRP A 184 18.52 2.13 -20.94
C TRP A 184 18.23 3.51 -20.34
N LEU A 185 16.98 3.97 -20.39
CA LEU A 185 16.58 5.27 -19.85
C LEU A 185 16.85 5.33 -18.34
N TRP A 186 16.46 4.31 -17.58
CA TRP A 186 16.66 4.23 -16.12
C TRP A 186 18.15 4.19 -15.73
N SER A 187 19.02 3.78 -16.65
CA SER A 187 20.47 3.85 -16.45
C SER A 187 21.03 5.28 -16.55
N LEU A 188 20.24 6.26 -16.97
CA LEU A 188 20.69 7.65 -17.08
C LEU A 188 20.45 8.40 -15.77
N PRO A 189 21.39 9.25 -15.30
CA PRO A 189 21.26 9.96 -14.03
C PRO A 189 19.96 10.77 -13.87
N GLY A 190 19.46 11.37 -14.95
CA GLY A 190 18.22 12.17 -14.95
C GLY A 190 16.92 11.36 -14.80
N PHE A 191 17.02 10.04 -14.89
CA PHE A 191 15.88 9.10 -14.86
C PHE A 191 16.12 7.94 -13.88
N ALA A 192 17.20 8.01 -13.09
CA ALA A 192 17.62 6.96 -12.18
C ALA A 192 16.52 6.66 -11.14
N PRO A 193 16.26 5.38 -10.80
CA PRO A 193 15.21 5.02 -9.84
C PRO A 193 15.36 5.68 -8.47
N PHE A 194 16.59 5.81 -7.96
CA PHE A 194 16.90 6.48 -6.72
C PHE A 194 17.82 7.68 -6.94
N LEU A 195 17.69 8.69 -6.08
CA LEU A 195 18.61 9.82 -5.98
C LEU A 195 19.28 9.79 -4.60
N GLY A 196 20.62 9.77 -4.55
CA GLY A 196 21.36 9.78 -3.29
C GLY A 196 21.45 8.43 -2.58
N LYS A 197 21.38 8.44 -1.24
CA LYS A 197 21.51 7.23 -0.40
C LYS A 197 20.26 6.35 -0.57
N LYS A 198 20.48 5.10 -0.94
CA LYS A 198 19.41 4.10 -1.07
C LYS A 198 18.90 3.66 0.31
N PRO A 199 17.62 3.25 0.42
CA PRO A 199 17.12 2.59 1.62
C PRO A 199 17.93 1.31 1.91
N ARG A 200 17.89 0.86 3.17
CA ARG A 200 18.59 -0.37 3.61
C ARG A 200 18.15 -1.59 2.81
N GLN A 201 16.88 -1.63 2.45
CA GLN A 201 16.28 -2.63 1.56
C GLN A 201 15.84 -1.93 0.29
N VAL A 202 16.08 -2.55 -0.87
CA VAL A 202 15.62 -2.02 -2.18
C VAL A 202 14.64 -3.03 -2.79
N PRO A 203 13.71 -2.59 -3.66
CA PRO A 203 12.71 -3.51 -4.21
C PRO A 203 13.35 -4.53 -5.16
N ASP A 204 12.65 -5.63 -5.41
CA ASP A 204 12.96 -6.54 -6.51
C ASP A 204 12.46 -5.96 -7.85
N LEU A 205 13.11 -6.30 -8.97
CA LEU A 205 12.59 -6.04 -10.32
C LEU A 205 12.04 -7.34 -10.90
N ILE A 206 10.73 -7.40 -11.13
CA ILE A 206 10.03 -8.63 -11.48
C ILE A 206 9.35 -8.45 -12.83
N PHE A 207 9.73 -9.25 -13.81
CA PHE A 207 9.11 -9.31 -15.13
C PHE A 207 8.06 -10.41 -15.14
N VAL A 208 6.79 -10.04 -15.23
CA VAL A 208 5.70 -11.02 -15.35
C VAL A 208 5.36 -11.16 -16.82
N CYS A 209 5.76 -12.29 -17.39
CA CYS A 209 5.65 -12.63 -18.78
C CYS A 209 4.35 -13.37 -19.02
N ASN A 210 3.57 -12.94 -20.02
CA ASN A 210 2.34 -13.66 -20.37
C ASN A 210 2.63 -15.10 -20.83
N ASN A 211 3.74 -15.34 -21.53
CA ASN A 211 4.16 -16.67 -21.99
C ASN A 211 5.68 -16.79 -22.16
N ALA A 212 6.15 -18.00 -22.47
CA ALA A 212 7.57 -18.31 -22.69
C ALA A 212 8.27 -17.44 -23.76
N ARG A 213 7.53 -16.95 -24.77
CA ARG A 213 8.11 -16.05 -25.78
C ARG A 213 8.41 -14.69 -25.20
N ALA A 214 7.59 -14.20 -24.26
CA ALA A 214 7.88 -12.98 -23.52
C ALA A 214 9.07 -13.19 -22.56
N ALA A 215 9.14 -14.34 -21.89
CA ALA A 215 10.22 -14.67 -20.96
C ALA A 215 11.60 -14.82 -21.65
N ALA A 216 11.63 -15.14 -22.95
CA ALA A 216 12.87 -15.33 -23.71
C ALA A 216 13.81 -14.10 -23.75
N ILE A 217 13.36 -12.91 -23.33
CA ILE A 217 14.20 -11.71 -23.23
C ILE A 217 15.17 -11.73 -22.03
N GLU A 218 14.96 -12.65 -21.08
CA GLU A 218 15.70 -12.69 -19.80
C GLU A 218 17.22 -12.55 -19.95
N PRO A 219 17.93 -13.32 -20.81
CA PRO A 219 19.37 -13.18 -20.95
C PRO A 219 19.81 -11.76 -21.37
N THR A 220 19.02 -11.12 -22.23
CA THR A 220 19.30 -9.76 -22.74
C THR A 220 19.11 -8.71 -21.65
N VAL A 221 18.06 -8.87 -20.82
CA VAL A 221 17.82 -7.99 -19.68
C VAL A 221 18.95 -8.12 -18.65
N LEU A 222 19.35 -9.35 -18.32
CA LEU A 222 20.42 -9.58 -17.35
C LEU A 222 21.76 -9.00 -17.84
N GLU A 223 22.07 -9.14 -19.13
CA GLU A 223 23.25 -8.51 -19.74
C GLU A 223 23.21 -6.97 -19.63
N ALA A 224 22.07 -6.35 -19.95
CA ALA A 224 21.91 -4.90 -19.84
C ALA A 224 22.02 -4.40 -18.39
N MET A 225 21.44 -5.13 -17.43
CA MET A 225 21.52 -4.81 -16.01
C MET A 225 22.95 -4.95 -15.47
N ASN A 226 23.68 -5.99 -15.89
CA ASN A 226 25.10 -6.16 -15.54
C ASN A 226 25.99 -5.08 -16.14
N SER A 227 25.62 -4.58 -17.32
CA SER A 227 26.31 -3.46 -18.00
C SER A 227 26.00 -2.09 -17.37
N ALA A 228 25.01 -2.00 -16.46
CA ALA A 228 24.65 -0.80 -15.73
C ALA A 228 24.65 -1.03 -14.20
N PRO A 229 25.82 -1.17 -13.56
CA PRO A 229 25.92 -1.56 -12.14
C PRO A 229 25.16 -0.64 -11.16
N HIS A 230 25.09 0.66 -11.46
CA HIS A 230 24.34 1.61 -10.64
C HIS A 230 22.83 1.35 -10.67
N LEU A 231 22.28 0.97 -11.83
CA LEU A 231 20.89 0.56 -12.01
C LEU A 231 20.65 -0.80 -11.36
N ARG A 232 21.54 -1.79 -11.58
CA ARG A 232 21.46 -3.10 -10.92
C ARG A 232 21.40 -2.98 -9.39
N ALA A 233 22.17 -2.06 -8.82
CA ALA A 233 22.19 -1.80 -7.38
C ALA A 233 20.95 -1.04 -6.87
N CYS A 234 20.00 -0.64 -7.73
CA CYS A 234 18.70 -0.11 -7.30
C CYS A 234 17.67 -1.20 -7.01
N PHE A 235 18.01 -2.45 -7.29
CA PHE A 235 17.14 -3.60 -7.08
C PHE A 235 17.85 -4.69 -6.30
N ASN A 236 17.13 -5.38 -5.43
CA ASN A 236 17.67 -6.47 -4.65
C ASN A 236 17.86 -7.69 -5.57
N ASP A 237 16.77 -8.13 -6.19
CA ASP A 237 16.76 -9.24 -7.15
C ASP A 237 16.18 -8.84 -8.52
N ILE A 238 16.44 -9.66 -9.54
CA ILE A 238 15.82 -9.55 -10.87
C ILE A 238 15.19 -10.91 -11.20
N ARG A 239 13.87 -10.95 -11.40
CA ARG A 239 13.13 -12.21 -11.60
C ARG A 239 12.27 -12.19 -12.84
N PHE A 240 12.05 -13.37 -13.41
CA PHE A 240 11.13 -13.61 -14.51
C PHE A 240 10.08 -14.63 -14.07
N ILE A 241 8.81 -14.33 -14.31
CA ILE A 241 7.67 -15.19 -14.00
C ILE A 241 6.93 -15.43 -15.29
N ASP A 242 6.91 -16.67 -15.77
CA ASP A 242 6.13 -17.09 -16.94
C ASP A 242 4.77 -17.62 -16.48
N LEU A 243 3.69 -16.93 -16.87
CA LEU A 243 2.32 -17.34 -16.55
C LEU A 243 1.77 -18.41 -17.52
N ASN A 244 2.50 -18.71 -18.61
CA ASN A 244 2.12 -19.69 -19.63
C ASN A 244 0.68 -19.49 -20.16
N LEU A 245 0.27 -18.23 -20.33
CA LEU A 245 -1.00 -17.86 -20.93
C LEU A 245 -1.00 -18.24 -22.41
N SER A 246 -2.13 -18.78 -22.88
CA SER A 246 -2.32 -19.17 -24.27
C SER A 246 -3.80 -19.12 -24.65
N GLY A 247 -4.08 -19.15 -25.95
CA GLY A 247 -5.43 -19.16 -26.50
C GLY A 247 -6.27 -17.96 -26.03
N ASP A 248 -7.51 -18.22 -25.65
CA ASP A 248 -8.47 -17.19 -25.25
C ASP A 248 -8.08 -16.43 -23.98
N ARG A 249 -7.21 -17.00 -23.13
CA ARG A 249 -6.71 -16.34 -21.92
C ARG A 249 -5.60 -15.33 -22.21
N ASP A 250 -4.92 -15.44 -23.35
CA ASP A 250 -3.89 -14.51 -23.81
C ASP A 250 -4.42 -13.55 -24.90
N LEU A 251 -5.75 -13.51 -25.09
CA LEU A 251 -6.38 -12.71 -26.14
C LEU A 251 -6.41 -11.22 -25.76
N TYR A 252 -5.91 -10.37 -26.66
CA TYR A 252 -6.03 -8.90 -26.52
C TYR A 252 -6.43 -8.24 -27.84
N LEU A 253 -7.71 -7.89 -27.96
CA LEU A 253 -8.30 -7.24 -29.14
C LEU A 253 -8.51 -5.75 -28.89
N ARG A 254 -7.44 -4.96 -28.93
CA ARG A 254 -7.41 -3.54 -28.54
C ARG A 254 -8.52 -2.69 -29.16
N ASP A 255 -8.83 -2.88 -30.44
CA ASP A 255 -9.84 -2.07 -31.14
C ASP A 255 -11.29 -2.50 -30.90
N ASN A 256 -11.51 -3.52 -30.05
CA ASN A 256 -12.84 -4.04 -29.74
C ASN A 256 -13.58 -4.55 -31.00
N VAL A 257 -12.81 -5.08 -31.96
CA VAL A 257 -13.32 -5.64 -33.21
C VAL A 257 -13.11 -7.14 -33.22
N GLY A 258 -14.18 -7.88 -33.55
CA GLY A 258 -14.18 -9.34 -33.64
C GLY A 258 -14.93 -10.02 -32.48
N PRO A 259 -15.09 -11.36 -32.54
CA PRO A 259 -15.74 -12.11 -31.47
C PRO A 259 -14.92 -12.00 -30.17
N ALA A 260 -15.59 -11.68 -29.07
CA ALA A 260 -15.00 -11.78 -27.74
C ALA A 260 -14.86 -13.25 -27.35
N SER A 261 -13.79 -13.60 -26.62
CA SER A 261 -13.74 -14.89 -25.91
C SER A 261 -14.67 -14.87 -24.71
N GLU A 262 -14.80 -16.01 -24.00
CA GLU A 262 -15.53 -16.07 -22.73
C GLU A 262 -14.97 -15.13 -21.64
N PHE A 263 -13.74 -14.65 -21.83
CA PHE A 263 -13.02 -13.73 -20.94
C PHE A 263 -12.97 -12.28 -21.47
N GLY A 264 -13.66 -11.98 -22.57
CA GLY A 264 -13.70 -10.65 -23.18
C GLY A 264 -12.54 -10.32 -24.13
N TRP A 265 -12.55 -9.10 -24.69
CA TRP A 265 -11.51 -8.56 -25.58
C TRP A 265 -10.22 -8.14 -24.86
N ARG A 266 -10.22 -8.19 -23.53
CA ARG A 266 -9.11 -7.78 -22.65
C ARG A 266 -8.57 -8.96 -21.81
N ALA A 267 -8.84 -10.19 -22.23
CA ALA A 267 -8.49 -11.40 -21.49
C ALA A 267 -7.00 -11.47 -21.12
N GLY A 268 -6.10 -11.25 -22.08
CA GLY A 268 -4.65 -11.27 -21.88
C GLY A 268 -4.20 -10.34 -20.75
N PRO A 269 -4.42 -9.02 -20.84
CA PRO A 269 -4.09 -8.08 -19.78
C PRO A 269 -4.73 -8.42 -18.43
N ASN A 270 -5.99 -8.86 -18.41
CA ASN A 270 -6.68 -9.23 -17.18
C ASN A 270 -6.00 -10.44 -16.50
N HIS A 271 -5.73 -11.52 -17.24
CA HIS A 271 -5.05 -12.69 -16.70
C HIS A 271 -3.59 -12.42 -16.33
N LEU A 272 -2.91 -11.56 -17.08
CA LEU A 272 -1.55 -11.13 -16.77
C LEU A 272 -1.50 -10.38 -15.44
N PHE A 273 -2.41 -9.43 -15.23
CA PHE A 273 -2.53 -8.68 -13.98
C PHE A 273 -2.81 -9.60 -12.79
N PHE A 274 -3.85 -10.43 -12.87
CA PHE A 274 -4.22 -11.28 -11.75
C PHE A 274 -3.25 -12.44 -11.51
N GLY A 275 -2.59 -12.94 -12.55
CA GLY A 275 -1.51 -13.92 -12.41
C GLY A 275 -0.28 -13.31 -11.74
N ALA A 276 0.02 -12.04 -12.02
CA ALA A 276 1.07 -11.30 -11.31
C ALA A 276 0.75 -11.16 -9.83
N LEU A 277 -0.49 -10.76 -9.47
CA LEU A 277 -0.91 -10.67 -8.06
C LEU A 277 -0.73 -11.99 -7.33
N GLU A 278 -1.21 -13.10 -7.91
CA GLU A 278 -1.09 -14.43 -7.29
C GLU A 278 0.39 -14.83 -7.10
N ALA A 279 1.23 -14.59 -8.10
CA ALA A 279 2.66 -14.89 -8.01
C ALA A 279 3.41 -14.06 -6.96
N LEU A 280 2.85 -12.91 -6.57
CA LEU A 280 3.40 -11.99 -5.57
C LEU A 280 2.74 -12.12 -4.19
N LYS A 281 1.83 -13.07 -3.99
CA LYS A 281 1.07 -13.22 -2.75
C LYS A 281 1.92 -13.42 -1.49
N GLN A 282 3.09 -14.03 -1.65
CA GLN A 282 4.08 -14.24 -0.58
C GLN A 282 5.24 -13.24 -0.66
N HIS A 283 5.18 -12.29 -1.59
CA HIS A 283 6.16 -11.21 -1.69
C HIS A 283 5.84 -10.14 -0.63
N TRP A 284 6.87 -9.53 -0.06
CA TRP A 284 6.72 -8.58 1.03
C TRP A 284 6.31 -7.19 0.51
N GLY A 285 5.51 -6.47 1.29
CA GLY A 285 5.18 -5.06 1.02
C GLY A 285 4.30 -4.85 -0.21
N HIS A 286 4.52 -3.72 -0.88
CA HIS A 286 3.77 -3.29 -2.05
C HIS A 286 4.57 -3.48 -3.34
N ALA A 287 3.85 -3.63 -4.46
CA ALA A 287 4.44 -3.71 -5.79
C ALA A 287 3.96 -2.55 -6.67
N LEU A 288 4.88 -1.82 -7.28
CA LEU A 288 4.57 -0.87 -8.35
C LEU A 288 4.47 -1.62 -9.67
N PHE A 289 3.28 -1.71 -10.23
CA PHE A 289 3.06 -2.23 -11.57
C PHE A 289 3.34 -1.10 -12.57
N MET A 290 4.24 -1.37 -13.52
CA MET A 290 4.73 -0.40 -14.47
C MET A 290 4.80 -1.05 -15.85
N GLU A 291 3.87 -0.65 -16.73
CA GLU A 291 3.85 -1.03 -18.14
C GLU A 291 5.08 -0.45 -18.87
N THR A 292 5.43 -1.06 -19.99
CA THR A 292 6.61 -0.65 -20.77
C THR A 292 6.45 0.72 -21.44
N ASP A 293 5.23 1.25 -21.58
CA ASP A 293 4.98 2.62 -22.04
C ASP A 293 4.81 3.65 -20.91
N CYS A 294 5.17 3.28 -19.69
CA CYS A 294 5.31 4.20 -18.57
C CYS A 294 6.75 4.71 -18.47
N VAL A 295 6.93 6.02 -18.60
CA VAL A 295 8.25 6.66 -18.74
C VAL A 295 8.54 7.56 -17.54
N PRO A 296 9.68 7.40 -16.85
CA PRO A 296 10.09 8.36 -15.84
C PRO A 296 10.39 9.72 -16.47
N ILE A 297 9.96 10.78 -15.80
CA ILE A 297 10.24 12.19 -16.15
C ILE A 297 11.11 12.89 -15.10
N HIS A 298 11.40 12.22 -13.98
CA HIS A 298 12.33 12.67 -12.96
C HIS A 298 13.12 11.50 -12.38
N ALA A 299 14.36 11.76 -11.95
CA ALA A 299 15.13 10.84 -11.12
C ALA A 299 14.52 10.70 -9.71
N GLY A 300 14.88 9.63 -9.01
CA GLY A 300 14.42 9.37 -7.64
C GLY A 300 12.96 8.92 -7.54
N TRP A 301 12.38 8.41 -8.64
CA TRP A 301 10.97 8.03 -8.68
C TRP A 301 10.62 6.88 -7.72
N LEU A 302 11.51 5.89 -7.51
CA LEU A 302 11.28 4.85 -6.48
C LEU A 302 11.31 5.41 -5.06
N GLY A 303 12.18 6.38 -4.79
CA GLY A 303 12.19 7.09 -3.51
C GLY A 303 10.87 7.82 -3.26
N LYS A 304 10.30 8.45 -4.30
CA LYS A 304 8.98 9.09 -4.22
C LYS A 304 7.87 8.09 -3.93
N PHE A 305 7.85 6.93 -4.58
CA PHE A 305 6.85 5.90 -4.30
C PHE A 305 6.96 5.29 -2.90
N ASN A 306 8.19 5.09 -2.40
CA ASN A 306 8.40 4.71 -1.00
C ASN A 306 7.81 5.74 -0.03
N ASN A 307 8.03 7.03 -0.30
CA ASN A 307 7.47 8.10 0.54
C ASN A 307 5.93 8.15 0.48
N LEU A 308 5.32 7.83 -0.67
CA LEU A 308 3.86 7.72 -0.78
C LEU A 308 3.27 6.60 0.09
N LEU A 309 4.07 5.57 0.38
CA LEU A 309 3.69 4.46 1.25
C LEU A 309 4.03 4.70 2.72
N ALA A 310 4.69 5.82 3.07
CA ALA A 310 5.03 6.15 4.46
C ALA A 310 3.83 6.70 5.28
N SER A 311 2.59 6.46 4.84
CA SER A 311 1.37 6.92 5.50
C SER A 311 0.96 6.02 6.68
N ASP A 312 0.26 6.58 7.67
CA ASP A 312 -0.22 5.85 8.86
C ASP A 312 -1.11 4.66 8.52
N GLU A 313 -1.87 4.78 7.45
CA GLU A 313 -2.66 3.68 6.91
C GLU A 313 -2.14 3.30 5.54
N LEU A 314 -1.72 2.04 5.39
CA LEU A 314 -1.28 1.51 4.10
C LEU A 314 -2.48 1.27 3.18
N PRO A 315 -2.48 1.83 1.96
CA PRO A 315 -3.51 1.58 0.97
C PRO A 315 -3.31 0.23 0.28
N TRP A 316 -4.40 -0.30 -0.28
CA TRP A 316 -4.36 -1.47 -1.16
C TRP A 316 -3.96 -1.10 -2.58
N VAL A 317 -4.45 0.04 -3.07
CA VAL A 317 -4.14 0.53 -4.41
C VAL A 317 -3.83 2.02 -4.35
N ILE A 318 -2.69 2.42 -4.91
CA ILE A 318 -2.38 3.82 -5.20
C ILE A 318 -2.14 3.94 -6.70
N GLY A 319 -2.96 4.69 -7.42
CA GLY A 319 -2.69 4.95 -8.83
C GLY A 319 -3.27 6.27 -9.32
N SER A 320 -3.15 6.53 -10.61
CA SER A 320 -3.60 7.79 -11.19
C SER A 320 -4.89 7.65 -11.97
N ILE A 321 -5.75 8.65 -11.86
CA ILE A 321 -6.81 8.89 -12.86
C ILE A 321 -6.22 9.51 -14.12
N TYR A 322 -7.00 9.49 -15.19
CA TYR A 322 -6.68 10.26 -16.39
C TYR A 322 -6.60 11.77 -16.09
N ARG A 323 -5.51 12.41 -16.54
CA ARG A 323 -5.28 13.85 -16.36
C ARG A 323 -5.14 14.61 -17.67
N GLY A 324 -5.25 13.91 -18.80
CA GLY A 324 -5.22 14.54 -20.09
C GLY A 324 -6.49 15.34 -20.38
N SER A 325 -6.48 16.04 -21.51
CA SER A 325 -7.59 16.89 -21.95
C SER A 325 -8.46 16.24 -23.03
N ASP A 326 -8.20 14.99 -23.39
CA ASP A 326 -8.97 14.31 -24.43
C ASP A 326 -10.27 13.77 -23.87
N PRO A 327 -11.35 13.73 -24.68
CA PRO A 327 -12.62 13.21 -24.22
C PRO A 327 -12.49 11.74 -23.84
N LEU A 328 -13.01 11.40 -22.67
CA LEU A 328 -13.11 10.05 -22.17
C LEU A 328 -14.57 9.62 -22.04
N GLY A 329 -14.80 8.31 -22.09
CA GLY A 329 -16.07 7.75 -21.65
C GLY A 329 -16.30 8.00 -20.16
N SER A 330 -17.55 7.81 -19.73
CA SER A 330 -17.97 8.15 -18.37
C SER A 330 -17.33 7.30 -17.27
N ARG A 331 -16.78 6.12 -17.61
CA ARG A 331 -16.16 5.18 -16.65
C ARG A 331 -14.66 5.40 -16.55
N GLU A 332 -14.05 5.70 -17.68
CA GLU A 332 -12.63 5.97 -17.83
C GLU A 332 -12.22 7.26 -17.09
N LYS A 333 -13.17 8.14 -16.77
CA LYS A 333 -12.88 9.41 -16.09
C LYS A 333 -12.33 9.26 -14.66
N ARG A 334 -12.67 8.18 -13.94
CA ARG A 334 -12.30 7.97 -12.52
C ARG A 334 -11.53 6.67 -12.25
N HIS A 335 -11.41 5.79 -13.25
CA HIS A 335 -10.66 4.55 -13.07
C HIS A 335 -9.22 4.84 -12.65
N ILE A 336 -8.72 4.02 -11.74
CA ILE A 336 -7.30 3.99 -11.41
C ILE A 336 -6.62 3.21 -12.53
N ASN A 337 -5.63 3.79 -13.18
CA ASN A 337 -4.89 3.10 -14.25
C ASN A 337 -4.09 1.89 -13.70
N GLY A 338 -3.90 0.86 -14.54
CA GLY A 338 -3.05 -0.30 -14.24
C GLY A 338 -1.59 0.00 -13.85
N ASN A 339 -1.04 1.16 -14.24
CA ASN A 339 0.20 1.68 -13.67
C ASN A 339 -0.07 2.25 -12.27
N ALA A 340 0.04 1.39 -11.26
CA ALA A 340 -0.31 1.67 -9.88
C ALA A 340 0.51 0.84 -8.91
N ILE A 341 0.47 1.22 -7.63
CA ILE A 341 1.02 0.46 -6.52
C ILE A 341 -0.09 -0.44 -5.95
N TYR A 342 0.22 -1.70 -5.70
CA TYR A 342 -0.68 -2.71 -5.15
C TYR A 342 -0.11 -3.32 -3.87
N ALA A 343 -0.93 -3.57 -2.86
CA ALA A 343 -0.53 -4.19 -1.59
C ALA A 343 -0.36 -5.71 -1.71
N THR A 344 0.57 -6.17 -2.54
CA THR A 344 0.76 -7.58 -2.88
C THR A 344 1.12 -8.48 -1.69
N GLY A 345 1.64 -7.93 -0.60
CA GLY A 345 1.90 -8.67 0.64
C GLY A 345 0.77 -8.62 1.68
N ASP A 346 -0.37 -7.97 1.38
CA ASP A 346 -1.51 -7.85 2.32
C ASP A 346 -2.54 -8.98 2.09
N PRO A 347 -2.73 -9.91 3.05
CA PRO A 347 -3.71 -10.99 2.93
C PRO A 347 -5.15 -10.51 2.73
N ALA A 348 -5.55 -9.40 3.35
CA ALA A 348 -6.90 -8.87 3.22
C ALA A 348 -7.14 -8.26 1.82
N PHE A 349 -6.09 -7.71 1.20
CA PHE A 349 -6.15 -7.30 -0.20
C PHE A 349 -6.38 -8.49 -1.14
N HIS A 350 -5.64 -9.59 -0.93
CA HIS A 350 -5.82 -10.82 -1.72
C HIS A 350 -7.20 -11.42 -1.55
N ASP A 351 -7.74 -11.45 -0.33
CA ASP A 351 -9.11 -11.89 -0.07
C ASP A 351 -10.11 -11.06 -0.87
N PHE A 352 -9.98 -9.73 -0.87
CA PHE A 352 -10.83 -8.85 -1.69
C PHE A 352 -10.69 -9.13 -3.20
N VAL A 353 -9.47 -9.37 -3.68
CA VAL A 353 -9.21 -9.68 -5.09
C VAL A 353 -9.93 -10.97 -5.50
N GLU A 354 -9.80 -12.02 -4.71
CA GLU A 354 -10.32 -13.36 -5.02
C GLU A 354 -11.83 -13.49 -4.79
N THR A 355 -12.39 -12.81 -3.78
CA THR A 355 -13.81 -12.93 -3.44
C THR A 355 -14.69 -11.91 -4.16
N ILE A 356 -14.16 -10.73 -4.48
CA ILE A 356 -14.93 -9.63 -5.07
C ILE A 356 -14.40 -9.25 -6.45
N TRP A 357 -13.15 -8.82 -6.57
CA TRP A 357 -12.67 -8.14 -7.78
C TRP A 357 -12.66 -9.05 -9.01
N ARG A 358 -11.96 -10.19 -8.94
CA ARG A 358 -11.84 -11.14 -10.06
C ARG A 358 -13.18 -11.77 -10.44
N PRO A 359 -13.98 -12.33 -9.50
CA PRO A 359 -15.28 -12.91 -9.86
C PRO A 359 -16.24 -11.91 -10.50
N LYS A 360 -16.21 -10.64 -10.06
CA LYS A 360 -17.04 -9.60 -10.66
C LYS A 360 -16.58 -9.19 -12.04
N LEU A 361 -15.27 -9.15 -12.32
CA LEU A 361 -14.79 -8.98 -13.68
C LEU A 361 -15.31 -10.10 -14.58
N ASP A 362 -15.14 -11.36 -14.17
CA ASP A 362 -15.55 -12.54 -14.94
C ASP A 362 -17.05 -12.54 -15.24
N GLN A 363 -17.86 -12.03 -14.30
CA GLN A 363 -19.29 -11.80 -14.53
C GLN A 363 -19.52 -10.69 -15.57
N MET A 364 -18.88 -9.53 -15.39
CA MET A 364 -19.15 -8.34 -16.20
C MET A 364 -18.65 -8.45 -17.64
N VAL A 365 -17.55 -9.15 -17.91
CA VAL A 365 -17.00 -9.29 -19.27
C VAL A 365 -17.95 -10.02 -20.23
N LYS A 366 -18.88 -10.82 -19.70
CA LYS A 366 -19.91 -11.49 -20.50
C LYS A 366 -20.92 -10.51 -21.10
N GLU A 367 -21.18 -9.41 -20.40
CA GLU A 367 -22.07 -8.34 -20.86
C GLU A 367 -21.30 -7.18 -21.51
N ARG A 368 -20.03 -7.03 -21.12
CA ARG A 368 -19.14 -5.91 -21.47
C ARG A 368 -17.74 -6.44 -21.79
N PRO A 369 -17.54 -7.05 -22.97
CA PRO A 369 -16.28 -7.70 -23.30
C PRO A 369 -15.08 -6.74 -23.35
N GLU A 370 -15.32 -5.43 -23.43
CA GLU A 370 -14.28 -4.40 -23.38
C GLU A 370 -13.68 -4.14 -22.00
N LEU A 371 -14.26 -4.69 -20.93
CA LEU A 371 -13.88 -4.34 -19.56
C LEU A 371 -12.47 -4.87 -19.20
N ALA A 372 -11.60 -3.95 -18.81
CA ALA A 372 -10.30 -4.23 -18.24
C ALA A 372 -10.38 -4.27 -16.70
N PHE A 373 -9.47 -5.00 -16.06
CA PHE A 373 -9.43 -5.20 -14.60
C PHE A 373 -9.47 -3.88 -13.82
N ASP A 374 -8.78 -2.85 -14.33
CA ASP A 374 -8.60 -1.55 -13.69
C ASP A 374 -9.84 -0.64 -13.83
N CYS A 375 -10.75 -0.96 -14.76
CA CYS A 375 -12.06 -0.34 -14.89
C CYS A 375 -13.15 -0.99 -14.02
N VAL A 376 -12.92 -2.18 -13.47
CA VAL A 376 -13.93 -2.94 -12.71
C VAL A 376 -14.33 -2.22 -11.44
N LEU A 377 -13.37 -1.63 -10.71
CA LEU A 377 -13.66 -0.95 -9.44
C LEU A 377 -14.73 0.14 -9.60
N GLU A 378 -14.63 0.96 -10.65
CA GLU A 378 -15.67 1.97 -10.95
C GLU A 378 -17.01 1.32 -11.29
N ALA A 379 -17.02 0.21 -12.02
CA ALA A 379 -18.23 -0.53 -12.31
C ALA A 379 -18.85 -1.14 -11.04
N LEU A 380 -18.05 -1.55 -10.05
CA LEU A 380 -18.53 -1.99 -8.74
C LEU A 380 -19.21 -0.86 -7.97
N TYR A 381 -18.59 0.33 -7.93
CA TYR A 381 -19.22 1.50 -7.31
C TYR A 381 -20.52 1.93 -8.02
N GLU A 382 -20.61 1.74 -9.34
CA GLU A 382 -21.85 1.98 -10.09
C GLU A 382 -22.97 0.99 -9.72
N GLN A 383 -22.62 -0.27 -9.38
CA GLN A 383 -23.58 -1.33 -9.07
C GLN A 383 -24.00 -1.36 -7.59
N ALA A 384 -23.13 -0.96 -6.68
CA ALA A 384 -23.38 -1.00 -5.24
C ALA A 384 -24.52 -0.05 -4.83
N ASN A 385 -25.50 -0.57 -4.11
CA ASN A 385 -26.66 0.20 -3.64
C ASN A 385 -26.50 0.59 -2.16
N ALA A 386 -25.92 1.77 -1.92
CA ALA A 386 -25.78 2.32 -0.57
C ALA A 386 -27.13 2.51 0.18
N LEU A 387 -28.27 2.60 -0.52
CA LEU A 387 -29.59 2.72 0.12
C LEU A 387 -30.08 1.40 0.71
N ALA A 388 -29.54 0.26 0.26
CA ALA A 388 -29.83 -1.05 0.82
C ALA A 388 -29.04 -1.35 2.10
N GLY A 389 -28.02 -0.54 2.44
CA GLY A 389 -27.22 -0.77 3.64
C GLY A 389 -26.53 -2.14 3.60
N ASP A 390 -26.60 -2.89 4.70
CA ASP A 390 -25.91 -4.18 4.83
C ASP A 390 -26.58 -5.32 4.04
N ASP A 391 -27.77 -5.10 3.46
CA ASP A 391 -28.44 -6.07 2.58
C ASP A 391 -27.79 -6.16 1.18
N ASP A 392 -26.96 -5.19 0.82
CA ASP A 392 -26.15 -5.21 -0.40
C ASP A 392 -24.69 -5.59 -0.03
N GLU A 393 -24.34 -6.85 -0.26
CA GLU A 393 -23.01 -7.38 0.05
C GLU A 393 -21.89 -6.64 -0.71
N LEU A 394 -22.16 -6.13 -1.92
CA LEU A 394 -21.17 -5.36 -2.66
C LEU A 394 -20.94 -4.00 -2.00
N TRP A 395 -22.00 -3.31 -1.57
CA TRP A 395 -21.88 -2.07 -0.81
C TRP A 395 -21.16 -2.30 0.52
N LYS A 396 -21.47 -3.38 1.23
CA LYS A 396 -20.80 -3.75 2.49
C LYS A 396 -19.29 -3.94 2.29
N ALA A 397 -18.88 -4.70 1.27
CA ALA A 397 -17.48 -4.90 0.92
C ALA A 397 -16.79 -3.61 0.46
N LEU A 398 -17.44 -2.80 -0.39
CA LEU A 398 -16.86 -1.52 -0.82
C LEU A 398 -16.76 -0.54 0.34
N ARG A 399 -17.74 -0.47 1.25
CA ARG A 399 -17.70 0.43 2.42
C ARG A 399 -16.49 0.13 3.31
N SER A 400 -16.16 -1.15 3.52
CA SER A 400 -14.98 -1.53 4.30
C SER A 400 -13.66 -1.32 3.55
N ALA A 401 -13.64 -1.38 2.22
CA ALA A 401 -12.41 -1.29 1.43
C ALA A 401 -12.15 0.08 0.78
N SER A 402 -13.16 0.96 0.65
CA SER A 402 -13.08 2.17 -0.19
C SER A 402 -11.91 3.09 0.16
N HIS A 403 -11.63 3.22 1.46
CA HIS A 403 -10.55 4.07 1.96
C HIS A 403 -9.14 3.53 1.63
N LYS A 404 -9.03 2.26 1.20
CA LYS A 404 -7.79 1.62 0.75
C LYS A 404 -7.44 1.92 -0.71
N PHE A 405 -8.32 2.58 -1.48
CA PHE A 405 -8.06 2.99 -2.86
C PHE A 405 -7.75 4.48 -2.90
N ARG A 406 -6.53 4.84 -3.31
CA ARG A 406 -6.04 6.22 -3.29
C ARG A 406 -5.57 6.68 -4.66
N TYR A 407 -5.82 7.95 -4.94
CA TYR A 407 -5.27 8.60 -6.12
C TYR A 407 -3.90 9.20 -5.82
N THR A 408 -3.01 9.18 -6.79
CA THR A 408 -1.71 9.88 -6.75
C THR A 408 -1.54 10.79 -7.96
N GLU A 409 -0.67 11.79 -7.77
CA GLU A 409 -0.14 12.62 -8.86
C GLU A 409 1.24 12.18 -9.34
N ALA A 410 1.88 11.25 -8.64
CA ALA A 410 3.21 10.78 -9.00
C ALA A 410 3.25 10.06 -10.36
N ILE A 411 2.10 9.51 -10.77
CA ILE A 411 1.87 8.90 -12.08
C ILE A 411 0.90 9.81 -12.85
N VAL A 412 1.26 10.17 -14.08
CA VAL A 412 0.41 10.99 -14.96
C VAL A 412 -0.05 10.12 -16.12
N ASN A 413 -1.34 9.77 -16.13
CA ASN A 413 -1.95 9.01 -17.21
C ASN A 413 -2.41 9.95 -18.34
N LEU A 414 -1.73 9.89 -19.49
CA LEU A 414 -2.00 10.73 -20.66
C LEU A 414 -2.27 9.87 -21.91
N THR A 415 -3.37 10.19 -22.59
CA THR A 415 -3.70 9.66 -23.91
C THR A 415 -3.30 10.71 -24.94
N SER A 416 -2.66 10.27 -26.03
CA SER A 416 -2.18 11.18 -27.08
C SER A 416 -2.42 10.67 -28.49
N ALA A 417 -3.14 9.55 -28.64
CA ALA A 417 -3.31 8.84 -29.91
C ALA A 417 -3.89 9.70 -31.04
N ARG A 418 -4.57 10.82 -30.74
CA ARG A 418 -5.29 11.62 -31.74
C ARG A 418 -4.73 13.03 -32.00
N ARG A 419 -3.77 13.54 -31.20
CA ARG A 419 -3.47 14.99 -31.18
C ARG A 419 -2.00 15.37 -31.31
N GLY A 420 -1.15 14.41 -31.67
CA GLY A 420 0.25 14.65 -32.04
C GLY A 420 1.19 14.98 -30.87
N PRO A 421 2.51 15.00 -31.14
CA PRO A 421 3.54 15.12 -30.10
C PRO A 421 3.57 16.49 -29.41
N TYR A 422 3.28 17.58 -30.12
CA TYR A 422 3.26 18.93 -29.52
C TYR A 422 2.27 19.06 -28.35
N LYS A 423 1.04 18.53 -28.52
CA LYS A 423 0.02 18.58 -27.46
C LYS A 423 0.43 17.73 -26.27
N LEU A 424 1.04 16.57 -26.50
CA LEU A 424 1.55 15.71 -25.42
C LEU A 424 2.65 16.42 -24.63
N VAL A 425 3.61 17.07 -25.31
CA VAL A 425 4.65 17.86 -24.65
C VAL A 425 4.04 18.95 -23.77
N LYS A 426 3.01 19.65 -24.26
CA LYS A 426 2.28 20.64 -23.47
C LYS A 426 1.64 20.01 -22.23
N GLN A 427 0.94 18.88 -22.37
CA GLN A 427 0.33 18.17 -21.24
C GLN A 427 1.35 17.71 -20.20
N ILE A 428 2.50 17.18 -20.63
CA ILE A 428 3.59 16.79 -19.72
C ILE A 428 4.13 18.01 -18.98
N THR A 429 4.39 19.10 -19.68
CA THR A 429 4.89 20.35 -19.09
C THR A 429 3.89 20.93 -18.09
N ASP A 430 2.61 20.96 -18.46
CA ASP A 430 1.52 21.42 -17.60
C ASP A 430 1.44 20.53 -16.34
N ALA A 431 1.47 19.21 -16.48
CA ALA A 431 1.44 18.27 -15.36
C ALA A 431 2.64 18.43 -14.42
N MET A 432 3.85 18.61 -14.96
CA MET A 432 5.04 18.87 -14.13
C MET A 432 4.94 20.19 -13.36
N SER A 433 4.30 21.21 -13.94
CA SER A 433 4.13 22.52 -13.31
C SER A 433 3.07 22.53 -12.22
N THR A 434 2.01 21.72 -12.36
CA THR A 434 0.89 21.65 -11.42
C THR A 434 1.07 20.57 -10.36
N SER A 435 1.85 19.54 -10.66
CA SER A 435 2.13 18.39 -9.79
C SER A 435 3.64 18.19 -9.66
N PRO A 436 4.32 18.88 -8.72
CA PRO A 436 5.77 18.73 -8.51
C PRO A 436 6.18 17.30 -8.06
N ASN A 437 5.22 16.48 -7.66
CA ASN A 437 5.45 15.07 -7.34
C ASN A 437 5.33 14.13 -8.55
N ALA A 438 4.83 14.60 -9.70
CA ALA A 438 4.77 13.81 -10.93
C ALA A 438 6.17 13.31 -11.28
N CYS A 439 6.33 12.01 -11.47
CA CYS A 439 7.63 11.40 -11.76
C CYS A 439 7.57 10.29 -12.81
N LEU A 440 6.40 9.72 -13.06
CA LEU A 440 6.12 8.82 -14.17
C LEU A 440 5.01 9.40 -15.07
N VAL A 441 5.13 9.16 -16.38
CA VAL A 441 4.08 9.46 -17.36
C VAL A 441 3.76 8.18 -18.13
N HIS A 442 2.51 7.74 -18.04
CA HIS A 442 2.00 6.65 -18.87
C HIS A 442 1.56 7.23 -20.21
N SER A 443 2.34 6.97 -21.27
CA SER A 443 2.04 7.41 -22.63
C SER A 443 2.87 6.65 -23.67
N ARG A 444 2.18 5.86 -24.51
CA ARG A 444 2.81 5.17 -25.66
C ARG A 444 3.63 6.07 -26.55
N MET A 445 3.13 7.27 -26.87
CA MET A 445 3.87 8.20 -27.71
C MET A 445 5.16 8.65 -27.04
N LEU A 446 5.13 9.04 -25.75
CA LEU A 446 6.34 9.40 -25.04
C LEU A 446 7.36 8.25 -25.03
N ALA A 447 6.89 7.02 -24.82
CA ALA A 447 7.74 5.84 -24.82
C ALA A 447 8.40 5.59 -26.19
N THR A 448 7.72 5.84 -27.31
CA THR A 448 8.37 5.76 -28.65
C THR A 448 9.49 6.78 -28.82
N TYR A 449 9.42 7.94 -28.16
CA TYR A 449 10.51 8.93 -28.18
C TYR A 449 11.70 8.56 -27.30
N VAL A 450 11.57 7.59 -26.39
CA VAL A 450 12.72 7.01 -25.68
C VAL A 450 13.61 6.27 -26.66
N THR A 451 13.04 5.49 -27.58
CA THR A 451 13.77 4.81 -28.67
C THR A 451 14.51 5.81 -29.55
N VAL A 452 13.83 6.90 -29.94
CA VAL A 452 14.42 7.97 -30.76
C VAL A 452 15.57 8.64 -30.01
N LEU A 453 15.37 8.99 -28.73
CA LEU A 453 16.40 9.58 -27.89
C LEU A 453 17.63 8.67 -27.77
N ARG A 454 17.41 7.36 -27.53
CA ARG A 454 18.48 6.35 -27.41
C ARG A 454 19.36 6.25 -28.64
N ARG A 455 18.76 6.37 -29.83
CA ARG A 455 19.46 6.30 -31.12
C ARG A 455 20.06 7.63 -31.56
N SER A 456 19.68 8.73 -30.90
CA SER A 456 20.17 10.07 -31.23
C SER A 456 21.51 10.41 -30.55
N GLU A 457 22.22 11.39 -31.11
CA GLU A 457 23.38 12.02 -30.47
C GLU A 457 22.98 13.14 -29.48
N THR A 458 21.68 13.32 -29.21
CA THR A 458 21.20 14.43 -28.39
C THR A 458 21.52 14.23 -26.90
N PRO A 459 21.52 15.31 -26.09
CA PRO A 459 21.70 15.19 -24.65
C PRO A 459 20.67 14.24 -24.03
N ARG A 460 21.13 13.33 -23.17
CA ARG A 460 20.30 12.26 -22.61
C ARG A 460 19.50 12.73 -21.38
N ASN A 461 18.55 13.64 -21.59
CA ASN A 461 17.69 14.20 -20.54
C ASN A 461 16.25 14.47 -21.04
N LEU A 462 15.33 14.71 -20.10
CA LEU A 462 13.92 14.95 -20.43
C LEU A 462 13.74 16.15 -21.37
N LYS A 463 14.49 17.25 -21.16
CA LYS A 463 14.37 18.44 -22.01
C LYS A 463 14.65 18.10 -23.47
N ALA A 464 15.72 17.35 -23.75
CA ALA A 464 16.05 16.92 -25.11
C ALA A 464 14.98 16.00 -25.70
N MET A 465 14.42 15.08 -24.90
CA MET A 465 13.30 14.23 -25.35
C MET A 465 12.08 15.07 -25.74
N LEU A 466 11.70 16.07 -24.92
CA LEU A 466 10.61 16.99 -25.24
C LEU A 466 10.93 17.88 -26.45
N ASP A 467 12.19 18.28 -26.64
CA ASP A 467 12.63 19.06 -27.79
C ASP A 467 12.59 18.24 -29.09
N LEU A 468 12.96 16.95 -29.06
CA LEU A 468 12.79 16.01 -30.17
C LEU A 468 11.32 15.88 -30.58
N MET A 469 10.44 15.70 -29.60
CA MET A 469 8.98 15.66 -29.82
C MET A 469 8.44 16.95 -30.46
N ARG A 470 8.98 18.11 -30.08
CA ARG A 470 8.61 19.40 -30.69
C ARG A 470 9.16 19.54 -32.11
N ALA A 471 10.39 19.09 -32.36
CA ALA A 471 11.04 19.21 -33.67
C ALA A 471 10.39 18.33 -34.74
N GLU A 472 9.88 17.16 -34.35
CA GLU A 472 9.09 16.28 -35.22
C GLU A 472 7.62 16.71 -35.38
N ALA A 473 7.25 17.86 -34.81
CA ALA A 473 5.98 18.53 -35.04
C ALA A 473 6.12 19.73 -36.00
N PRO A 474 6.71 19.62 -37.21
CA PRO A 474 6.72 20.75 -38.11
C PRO A 474 5.29 21.00 -38.62
N ASP A 475 4.84 22.25 -38.52
CA ASP A 475 3.55 22.84 -38.89
C ASP A 475 3.04 22.55 -40.34
N ALA A 476 2.95 21.30 -40.79
CA ALA A 476 2.37 20.97 -42.09
C ALA A 476 1.65 19.61 -42.11
N LEU A 477 0.34 19.68 -42.36
CA LEU A 477 -0.48 18.63 -42.99
C LEU A 477 -0.87 17.40 -42.13
N LEU A 478 -1.61 17.64 -41.06
CA LEU A 478 -2.89 16.94 -41.00
C LEU A 478 -3.96 17.98 -41.35
N PRO A 479 -4.82 17.76 -42.36
CA PRO A 479 -6.07 18.49 -42.43
C PRO A 479 -6.66 18.40 -41.03
N THR A 480 -7.20 19.49 -40.51
CA THR A 480 -8.25 19.38 -39.49
C THR A 480 -9.22 18.34 -40.04
N LEU A 481 -9.11 17.08 -39.58
CA LEU A 481 -10.14 16.10 -39.82
C LEU A 481 -11.39 16.83 -39.33
N PRO A 482 -12.41 17.02 -40.20
CA PRO A 482 -13.62 17.70 -39.77
C PRO A 482 -14.00 17.06 -38.45
N GLU A 483 -14.21 17.89 -37.41
CA GLU A 483 -14.65 17.41 -36.10
C GLU A 483 -15.67 16.32 -36.38
N ALA A 484 -15.35 15.08 -35.98
CA ALA A 484 -16.25 13.97 -36.24
C ALA A 484 -17.62 14.45 -35.77
N PRO A 485 -18.65 14.48 -36.67
CA PRO A 485 -19.95 15.02 -36.31
C PRO A 485 -20.32 14.36 -34.99
N PRO A 486 -20.71 15.14 -33.96
CA PRO A 486 -20.91 14.62 -32.62
C PRO A 486 -21.65 13.31 -32.77
N THR A 487 -20.97 12.19 -32.46
CA THR A 487 -21.57 10.87 -32.55
C THR A 487 -22.87 11.02 -31.81
N SER A 488 -23.98 10.92 -32.54
CA SER A 488 -25.31 11.18 -32.01
C SER A 488 -25.37 10.36 -30.74
N MET A 489 -25.29 11.03 -29.58
CA MET A 489 -25.52 10.37 -28.31
C MET A 489 -26.89 9.77 -28.51
N GLY A 490 -26.94 8.45 -28.67
CA GLY A 490 -28.18 7.71 -28.79
C GLY A 490 -29.08 8.27 -27.73
N THR A 491 -30.24 8.79 -28.17
CA THR A 491 -31.19 9.53 -27.35
C THR A 491 -31.21 8.95 -25.95
N VAL A 492 -30.56 9.65 -25.02
CA VAL A 492 -30.60 9.27 -23.61
C VAL A 492 -32.08 9.38 -23.27
N SER A 493 -32.70 8.22 -23.06
CA SER A 493 -34.10 8.13 -22.66
C SER A 493 -34.33 9.10 -21.50
N PRO A 494 -35.37 9.95 -21.54
CA PRO A 494 -35.58 10.97 -20.53
C PRO A 494 -35.53 10.32 -19.15
N ARG A 495 -34.59 10.77 -18.30
CA ARG A 495 -34.46 10.25 -16.95
C ARG A 495 -35.83 10.35 -16.26
N PRO A 496 -36.29 9.29 -15.61
CA PRO A 496 -37.61 9.29 -14.99
C PRO A 496 -37.74 10.42 -13.94
N PRO A 497 -38.91 11.07 -13.83
CA PRO A 497 -39.13 12.31 -13.07
C PRO A 497 -38.95 12.20 -11.54
N TRP A 498 -38.51 11.06 -10.99
CA TRP A 498 -38.30 10.88 -9.56
C TRP A 498 -37.01 11.54 -9.02
N THR A 499 -36.06 11.90 -9.88
CA THR A 499 -34.77 12.49 -9.46
C THR A 499 -34.88 13.95 -8.98
N VAL A 500 -35.82 14.73 -9.53
CA VAL A 500 -36.01 16.16 -9.19
C VAL A 500 -36.90 16.34 -7.94
N LYS A 501 -37.85 15.42 -7.70
CA LYS A 501 -38.77 15.51 -6.55
C LYS A 501 -38.07 15.39 -5.19
N ARG A 502 -36.90 14.74 -5.11
CA ARG A 502 -36.18 14.49 -3.85
C ARG A 502 -35.36 15.70 -3.36
N ILE A 503 -34.91 16.56 -4.26
CA ILE A 503 -34.19 17.80 -3.91
C ILE A 503 -35.16 18.86 -3.38
N VAL A 504 -36.34 19.01 -4.01
CA VAL A 504 -37.35 19.98 -3.58
C VAL A 504 -37.99 19.59 -2.23
N SER A 505 -38.21 18.30 -1.99
CA SER A 505 -38.77 17.81 -0.71
C SER A 505 -37.76 17.80 0.45
N GLY A 506 -36.45 17.71 0.17
CA GLY A 506 -35.40 17.81 1.18
C GLY A 506 -35.15 19.25 1.68
N VAL A 507 -35.36 20.26 0.83
CA VAL A 507 -35.23 21.68 1.21
C VAL A 507 -36.45 22.16 2.00
N ALA A 508 -37.67 21.74 1.62
CA ALA A 508 -38.89 22.09 2.34
C ALA A 508 -38.93 21.52 3.78
N ARG A 509 -38.31 20.35 4.01
CA ARG A 509 -38.26 19.72 5.35
C ARG A 509 -37.26 20.39 6.31
N ARG A 510 -36.21 21.05 5.79
CA ARG A 510 -35.26 21.83 6.62
C ARG A 510 -35.79 23.22 6.98
N ALA A 511 -36.63 23.82 6.15
CA ALA A 511 -37.25 25.11 6.44
C ALA A 511 -38.33 25.01 7.56
N LEU A 512 -39.00 23.88 7.70
CA LEU A 512 -40.02 23.66 8.74
C LEU A 512 -39.43 23.36 10.14
N ASN A 513 -38.24 22.76 10.21
CA ASN A 513 -37.59 22.46 11.50
C ASN A 513 -36.83 23.65 12.12
N TRP A 514 -36.70 24.77 11.39
CA TRP A 514 -36.01 25.98 11.88
C TRP A 514 -36.97 27.06 12.42
N ALA A 515 -38.28 26.85 12.31
CA ALA A 515 -39.31 27.79 12.77
C ALA A 515 -40.11 27.29 13.99
N GLY A 516 -39.61 26.27 14.70
CA GLY A 516 -40.29 25.63 15.83
C GLY A 516 -39.36 25.17 16.94
N GLY A 517 -38.28 25.92 17.20
CA GLY A 517 -37.36 25.74 18.33
C GLY A 517 -37.15 27.05 19.06
#